data_AF-A0A3D8VDL6-F1
#
_entry.id   AF-A0A3D8VDL6-F1
#
_cell.length_a   1.000
_cell.length_b   1.000
_cell.length_c   1.000
_cell.angle_alpha   90.00
_cell.angle_beta   90.00
_cell.angle_gamma   90.00
#
_symmetry.space_group_name_H-M   'P 1'
#
loop_
_entity.id
_entity.type
_entity.pdbx_description
1 polymer ?
#
loop_
_entity_poly.entity_id
_entity_poly.type
_entity_poly.pdbx_seq_one_letter_code
_entity_poly.pdbx_strand_id
1 'polypeptide(L)'
;MNLDFEDEWYGWRLRGRHLVSDDGQRMTIERLRGLMWRDKMELRLKGFASRRAAEQARQTASRRQLVKVVVVQLADVRHRGMAAS
;
A
#
# COMPACT_ATOMS: atom_id res chain seq x y z
N MET A 1 45.22 -4.36 24.01
CA MET A 1 45.15 -4.41 22.54
C MET A 1 44.13 -3.38 22.10
N ASN A 2 44.59 -2.20 21.69
CA ASN A 2 43.73 -1.16 21.12
C ASN A 2 43.77 -1.40 19.62
N LEU A 3 42.65 -1.82 19.03
CA LEU A 3 42.52 -1.98 17.60
C LEU A 3 42.11 -0.62 17.06
N ASP A 4 43.06 0.09 16.44
CA ASP A 4 42.77 1.35 15.77
C ASP A 4 41.99 1.07 14.48
N PHE A 5 40.84 1.73 14.35
CA PHE A 5 39.82 1.50 13.33
C PHE A 5 39.81 2.62 12.28
N GLU A 6 40.99 3.13 11.91
CA GLU A 6 41.13 4.29 11.02
C GLU A 6 40.81 3.99 9.54
N ASP A 7 40.65 2.72 9.18
CA ASP A 7 40.21 2.37 7.83
C ASP A 7 38.73 2.70 7.60
N GLU A 8 38.50 3.49 6.54
CA GLU A 8 37.20 3.84 6.01
C GLU A 8 36.37 2.57 5.73
N TRP A 9 35.13 2.57 6.21
CA TRP A 9 34.29 1.39 6.13
C TRP A 9 32.84 1.80 5.97
N TYR A 10 32.14 0.98 5.19
CA TYR A 10 30.77 1.20 4.81
C TYR A 10 29.93 0.04 5.36
N GLY A 11 28.93 0.33 6.19
CA GLY A 11 27.97 -0.67 6.69
C GLY A 11 27.87 -0.76 8.20
N TRP A 12 27.86 -1.98 8.75
CA TRP A 12 27.77 -2.24 10.19
C TRP A 12 28.99 -3.02 10.71
N ARG A 13 29.59 -2.54 11.80
CA ARG A 13 30.66 -3.23 12.54
C ARG A 13 30.12 -3.75 13.87
N LEU A 14 30.52 -4.96 14.24
CA LEU A 14 30.22 -5.50 15.56
C LEU A 14 31.20 -4.92 16.58
N ARG A 15 30.72 -4.15 17.55
CA ARG A 15 31.52 -3.63 18.65
C ARG A 15 30.93 -4.06 19.98
N GLY A 16 31.54 -5.07 20.60
CA GLY A 16 31.01 -5.71 21.79
C GLY A 16 29.65 -6.36 21.49
N ARG A 17 28.58 -5.90 22.14
CA ARG A 17 27.22 -6.44 21.97
C ARG A 17 26.36 -5.68 20.96
N HIS A 18 26.91 -4.66 20.32
CA HIS A 18 26.14 -3.76 19.47
C HIS A 18 26.68 -3.77 18.05
N LEU A 19 25.77 -3.67 17.08
CA LEU A 19 26.12 -3.24 15.73
C LEU A 19 26.28 -1.72 15.75
N VAL A 20 27.37 -1.22 15.19
CA VAL A 20 27.66 0.20 15.06
C VAL A 20 27.69 0.50 13.57
N SER A 21 27.16 1.64 13.14
CA SER A 21 27.26 2.14 11.77
C SER A 21 28.54 2.96 11.56
N ASP A 22 28.85 3.24 10.31
CA ASP A 22 29.98 4.07 9.86
C ASP A 22 30.03 5.44 10.53
N ASP A 23 28.87 6.07 10.74
CA ASP A 23 28.68 7.32 11.48
C ASP A 23 28.80 7.19 13.01
N GLY A 24 29.12 5.99 13.52
CA GLY A 24 29.29 5.71 14.94
C GLY A 24 27.98 5.47 15.70
N GLN A 25 26.82 5.51 15.04
CA GLN A 25 25.56 5.21 15.72
C GLN A 25 25.47 3.74 16.10
N ARG A 26 24.93 3.48 17.29
CA ARG A 26 24.80 2.12 17.83
C ARG A 26 23.37 1.62 17.65
N MET A 27 23.26 0.37 17.22
CA MET A 27 22.04 -0.41 17.23
C MET A 27 21.92 -1.12 18.57
N THR A 28 21.20 -0.50 19.50
CA THR A 28 20.83 -1.12 20.78
C THR A 28 19.51 -1.88 20.65
N ILE A 29 19.19 -2.71 21.64
CA ILE A 29 17.93 -3.47 21.66
C ILE A 29 16.74 -2.51 21.75
N GLU A 30 16.85 -1.43 22.51
CA GLU A 30 15.83 -0.39 22.65
C GLU A 30 15.58 0.30 21.31
N ARG A 31 16.67 0.60 20.58
CA ARG A 31 16.57 1.19 19.25
C ARG A 31 15.90 0.25 18.26
N LEU A 32 16.27 -1.03 18.27
CA LEU A 32 15.63 -2.06 17.46
C LEU A 32 14.12 -2.14 17.75
N ARG A 33 13.72 -2.15 19.02
CA ARG A 33 12.30 -2.13 19.44
C ARG A 33 11.58 -0.89 18.91
N GLY A 34 12.21 0.28 18.98
CA GLY A 34 11.67 1.52 18.42
C GLY A 34 11.46 1.46 16.92
N LEU A 35 12.42 0.89 16.17
CA LEU A 35 12.31 0.69 14.73
C LEU A 35 11.17 -0.27 14.36
N MET A 36 11.05 -1.39 15.08
CA MET A 36 9.95 -2.34 14.88
C MET A 36 8.58 -1.72 15.17
N TRP A 37 8.49 -0.89 16.22
CA TRP A 37 7.27 -0.15 16.54
C TRP A 37 6.92 0.84 15.42
N ARG A 38 7.92 1.58 14.91
CA ARG A 38 7.73 2.53 13.81
C ARG A 38 7.22 1.85 12.55
N ASP A 39 7.84 0.74 12.14
CA ASP A 39 7.41 -0.03 10.97
C ASP A 39 5.95 -0.49 11.10
N LYS A 40 5.58 -1.02 12.28
CA LYS A 40 4.18 -1.38 12.58
C LYS A 40 3.22 -0.19 12.48
N MET A 41 3.63 1.00 12.92
CA MET A 41 2.80 2.20 12.80
C MET A 41 2.69 2.69 11.36
N GLU A 42 3.76 2.65 10.58
CA GLU A 42 3.73 3.01 9.16
C GLU A 42 2.80 2.10 8.36
N LEU A 43 2.83 0.78 8.62
CA LEU A 43 1.87 -0.17 8.06
C LEU A 43 0.42 0.17 8.43
N ARG A 44 0.18 0.53 9.70
CA ARG A 44 -1.14 0.95 10.18
C ARG A 44 -1.62 2.22 9.47
N LEU A 45 -0.75 3.20 9.29
CA LEU A 45 -1.06 4.45 8.57
C LEU A 45 -1.39 4.18 7.09
N LYS A 46 -0.61 3.33 6.40
CA LYS A 46 -0.91 2.90 5.03
C LYS A 46 -2.27 2.22 4.93
N GLY A 47 -2.62 1.36 5.90
CA GLY A 47 -3.94 0.74 5.98
C GLY A 47 -5.09 1.75 6.15
N PHE A 48 -4.90 2.81 6.94
CA PHE A 48 -5.89 3.90 7.03
C PHE A 48 -6.01 4.71 5.73
N ALA A 49 -4.89 4.98 5.04
CA ALA A 49 -4.92 5.65 3.75
C ALA A 49 -5.69 4.82 2.71
N SER A 50 -5.42 3.51 2.62
CA SER A 50 -6.14 2.60 1.72
C SER A 50 -7.64 2.55 2.00
N ARG A 51 -8.06 2.52 3.27
CA ARG A 51 -9.48 2.52 3.64
C ARG A 51 -10.18 3.82 3.22
N ARG A 52 -9.56 4.98 3.49
CA ARG A 52 -10.10 6.27 3.07
C ARG A 52 -10.24 6.38 1.55
N ALA A 53 -9.25 5.88 0.80
CA ALA A 53 -9.33 5.85 -0.66
C ALA A 53 -10.50 4.97 -1.15
N ALA A 54 -10.69 3.79 -0.55
CA ALA A 54 -11.79 2.90 -0.88
C ALA A 54 -13.17 3.51 -0.53
N GLU A 55 -13.29 4.20 0.60
CA GLU A 55 -14.50 4.92 0.99
C GLU A 55 -14.82 6.08 0.02
N GLN A 56 -13.83 6.87 -0.36
CA GLN A 56 -14.00 7.94 -1.36
C GLN A 56 -14.40 7.39 -2.73
N ALA A 57 -13.81 6.27 -3.16
CA ALA A 57 -14.18 5.61 -4.40
C ALA A 57 -15.63 5.12 -4.35
N ARG A 58 -16.06 4.52 -3.24
CA ARG A 58 -17.46 4.08 -3.02
C ARG A 58 -18.43 5.26 -3.03
N GLN A 59 -18.12 6.35 -2.34
CA GLN A 59 -18.95 7.57 -2.33
C GLN A 59 -19.06 8.20 -3.74
N THR A 60 -17.96 8.20 -4.49
CA THR A 60 -17.96 8.70 -5.87
C THR A 60 -18.78 7.80 -6.79
N ALA A 61 -18.66 6.48 -6.63
CA ALA A 61 -19.44 5.50 -7.37
C ALA A 61 -20.93 5.56 -7.03
N SER A 62 -21.30 5.78 -5.76
CA SER A 62 -22.70 5.94 -5.36
C SER A 62 -23.30 7.25 -5.86
N ARG A 63 -22.50 8.32 -5.96
CA ARG A 63 -22.95 9.61 -6.53
C ARG A 63 -23.10 9.57 -8.05
N ARG A 64 -22.35 8.72 -8.75
CA ARG A 64 -22.54 8.49 -10.19
C ARG A 64 -23.76 7.58 -10.38
N GLN A 65 -24.87 8.13 -10.84
CA GLN A 65 -26.01 7.32 -11.30
C GLN A 65 -25.52 6.34 -12.38
N LEU A 66 -25.55 5.05 -12.07
CA LEU A 66 -25.18 3.99 -13.00
C LEU A 66 -26.33 3.79 -14.00
N VAL A 67 -26.16 4.27 -15.23
CA VAL A 67 -27.14 4.06 -16.30
C VAL A 67 -26.88 2.69 -16.93
N LYS A 68 -27.82 1.76 -16.77
CA LYS A 68 -27.79 0.47 -17.47
C LYS A 68 -28.35 0.65 -18.87
N VAL A 69 -27.48 0.69 -19.87
CA VAL A 69 -27.88 0.69 -21.28
C VAL A 69 -28.12 -0.75 -21.71
N VAL A 70 -29.35 -1.06 -22.13
CA VAL A 70 -29.70 -2.35 -22.72
C VAL A 70 -30.00 -2.11 -24.20
N VAL A 71 -29.17 -2.65 -25.07
CA VAL A 71 -29.41 -2.66 -26.52
C VAL A 71 -30.15 -3.95 -26.85
N VAL A 72 -31.44 -3.85 -27.18
CA VAL A 72 -32.23 -4.97 -27.67
C VAL A 72 -32.32 -4.84 -29.19
N GLN A 73 -31.93 -5.88 -29.92
CA GLN A 73 -32.30 -6.00 -31.32
C GLN A 73 -33.80 -6.29 -31.39
N LEU A 74 -34.57 -5.32 -31.89
CA LEU A 74 -35.98 -5.51 -32.18
C LEU A 74 -36.08 -6.48 -33.36
N ALA A 75 -36.53 -7.71 -33.08
CA ALA A 75 -36.98 -8.60 -34.13
C ALA A 75 -38.33 -8.11 -34.68
N ASP A 76 -38.60 -8.39 -35.96
CA ASP A 76 -39.80 -7.95 -36.67
C ASP A 76 -41.08 -8.26 -35.89
N VAL A 77 -41.88 -7.21 -35.65
CA VAL A 77 -43.19 -7.35 -35.02
C VAL A 77 -44.11 -8.09 -36.00
N ARG A 78 -44.54 -9.30 -35.61
CA ARG A 78 -45.56 -10.06 -36.34
C ARG A 78 -46.91 -9.91 -35.64
N HIS A 79 -47.86 -9.24 -36.29
CA HIS A 79 -49.25 -9.20 -35.84
C HIS A 79 -50.06 -10.22 -36.64
N ARG A 80 -50.71 -11.18 -35.95
CA ARG A 80 -51.48 -12.29 -36.57
C ARG A 80 -50.69 -13.12 -37.60
N GLY A 81 -49.41 -13.37 -37.34
CA GLY A 81 -48.58 -14.24 -38.17
C GLY A 81 -48.01 -13.61 -39.46
N MET A 82 -48.32 -12.35 -39.76
CA MET A 82 -47.74 -11.60 -40.87
C MET A 82 -46.72 -10.58 -40.36
N ALA A 83 -45.60 -10.42 -41.07
CA ALA A 83 -44.62 -9.37 -40.78
C ALA A 83 -45.26 -8.00 -41.07
N ALA A 84 -45.21 -7.08 -40.11
CA ALA A 84 -45.59 -5.69 -40.36
C ALA A 84 -44.42 -5.00 -41.07
N SER A 85 -44.57 -4.83 -42.39
CA SER A 85 -43.72 -3.99 -43.25
C SER A 85 -44.09 -2.52 -43.14
#